data_AF-A0A097IIQ9-F1
#
_entry.id   AF-A0A097IIQ9-F1
#
_cell.length_a   1.000
_cell.length_b   1.000
_cell.length_c   1.000
_cell.angle_alpha   90.00
_cell.angle_beta   90.00
_cell.angle_gamma   90.00
#
_symmetry.space_group_name_H-M   'P 1'
#
loop_
_entity.id
_entity.type
_entity.pdbx_description
1 polymer ?
#
loop_
_entity_poly.entity_id
_entity_poly.type
_entity_poly.pdbx_seq_one_letter_code
_entity_poly.pdbx_strand_id
1 'polypeptide(L)'
;MYRVSDERFDELVDDALDKLPEAVVRRMGNVVVLVQPFNEENPEILGLYQGVPLTERTFDHTGYLPDAIFIYKDTLERHAVSEDDLAHEVEVTVFHEVGHYFGIEEHRLHQLGWG
;
A
#
# COMPACT_ATOMS: atom_id res chain seq x y z
N MET A 1 7.43 17.77 -6.64
CA MET A 1 6.38 17.90 -5.62
C MET A 1 5.08 18.36 -6.26
N TYR A 2 4.08 17.49 -6.24
CA TYR A 2 2.70 17.75 -6.64
C TYR A 2 1.79 17.36 -5.47
N ARG A 3 0.83 18.21 -5.10
CA ARG A 3 -0.03 17.99 -3.92
C ARG A 3 -1.49 17.89 -4.31
N VAL A 4 -2.22 17.05 -3.60
CA VAL A 4 -3.67 16.84 -3.76
C VAL A 4 -4.37 16.89 -2.39
N SER A 5 -5.70 17.01 -2.38
CA SER A 5 -6.47 16.87 -1.13
C SER A 5 -6.36 15.44 -0.58
N ASP A 6 -6.70 15.24 0.69
CA ASP A 6 -6.73 13.89 1.29
C ASP A 6 -7.76 13.02 0.55
N GLU A 7 -8.97 13.54 0.31
CA GLU A 7 -10.01 12.88 -0.48
C GLU A 7 -9.52 12.46 -1.87
N ARG A 8 -8.78 13.35 -2.57
CA ARG A 8 -8.27 13.02 -3.91
C ARG A 8 -7.16 11.98 -3.85
N PHE A 9 -6.34 11.98 -2.80
CA PHE A 9 -5.32 10.95 -2.62
C PHE A 9 -5.95 9.59 -2.32
N ASP A 10 -7.00 9.55 -1.48
CA ASP A 10 -7.76 8.33 -1.20
C ASP A 10 -8.38 7.77 -2.49
N GLU A 11 -8.94 8.61 -3.35
CA GLU A 11 -9.43 8.20 -4.68
C GLU A 11 -8.32 7.57 -5.54
N LEU A 12 -7.08 8.09 -5.50
CA LEU A 12 -5.96 7.50 -6.25
C LEU A 12 -5.57 6.11 -5.71
N VAL A 13 -5.65 5.92 -4.39
CA VAL A 13 -5.40 4.62 -3.76
C VAL A 13 -6.51 3.64 -4.13
N ASP A 14 -7.77 4.06 -4.10
CA ASP A 14 -8.92 3.25 -4.52
C ASP A 14 -8.81 2.87 -6.00
N ASP A 15 -8.49 3.82 -6.87
CA ASP A 15 -8.25 3.59 -8.31
C ASP A 15 -7.13 2.57 -8.55
N ALA A 16 -6.10 2.55 -7.71
CA ALA A 16 -5.05 1.53 -7.75
C ALA A 16 -5.58 0.17 -7.32
N LEU A 17 -6.31 0.08 -6.20
CA LEU A 17 -6.88 -1.18 -5.70
C LEU A 17 -7.87 -1.80 -6.70
N ASP A 18 -8.66 -1.00 -7.40
CA ASP A 18 -9.62 -1.45 -8.42
C ASP A 18 -8.95 -2.08 -9.65
N LYS A 19 -7.67 -1.78 -9.90
CA LYS A 19 -6.88 -2.40 -10.98
C LYS A 19 -6.34 -3.78 -10.61
N LEU A 20 -6.42 -4.18 -9.34
CA LEU A 20 -5.96 -5.51 -8.93
C LEU A 20 -6.86 -6.60 -9.52
N PRO A 21 -6.29 -7.75 -9.92
CA PRO A 21 -7.10 -8.89 -10.36
C PRO A 21 -8.09 -9.32 -9.28
N GLU A 22 -9.34 -9.64 -9.65
CA GLU A 22 -10.38 -10.04 -8.69
C GLU A 22 -9.96 -11.24 -7.79
N ALA A 23 -9.10 -12.12 -8.30
CA ALA A 23 -8.53 -13.23 -7.53
C ALA A 23 -7.56 -12.79 -6.42
N VAL A 24 -6.89 -11.65 -6.60
CA VAL A 24 -6.01 -11.01 -5.61
C VAL A 24 -6.87 -10.36 -4.53
N VAL A 25 -7.83 -9.52 -4.92
CA VAL A 25 -8.75 -8.83 -4.00
C VAL A 25 -9.49 -9.80 -3.09
N ARG A 26 -10.01 -10.91 -3.64
CA ARG A 26 -10.70 -11.95 -2.83
C ARG A 26 -9.83 -12.58 -1.74
N ARG A 27 -8.50 -12.57 -1.90
CA ARG A 27 -7.55 -13.13 -0.94
C ARG A 27 -7.06 -12.11 0.08
N MET A 28 -7.35 -10.82 -0.14
CA MET A 28 -7.05 -9.70 0.78
C MET A 28 -8.12 -9.51 1.88
N GLY A 29 -8.90 -10.55 2.21
CA GLY A 29 -10.03 -10.44 3.14
C GLY A 29 -9.68 -10.08 4.60
N ASN A 30 -8.39 -9.98 4.96
CA ASN A 30 -7.93 -9.61 6.31
C ASN A 30 -6.72 -8.66 6.25
N VAL A 31 -6.71 -7.73 5.29
CA VAL A 31 -5.74 -6.62 5.24
C VAL A 31 -6.49 -5.29 5.17
N VAL A 32 -5.97 -4.27 5.85
CA VAL A 32 -6.44 -2.89 5.78
C VAL A 32 -5.40 -2.04 5.05
N VAL A 33 -5.87 -1.11 4.21
CA VAL A 33 -5.01 -0.12 3.57
C VAL A 33 -5.18 1.20 4.33
N LEU A 34 -4.07 1.79 4.77
CA LEU A 34 -4.04 2.98 5.60
C LEU A 34 -3.19 4.06 4.94
N VAL A 35 -3.76 5.24 4.74
CA VAL A 35 -3.01 6.41 4.28
C VAL A 35 -2.44 7.16 5.47
N GLN A 36 -1.15 7.48 5.41
CA GLN A 36 -0.45 8.29 6.40
C GLN A 36 0.42 9.34 5.70
N PRO A 37 0.85 10.42 6.39
CA PRO A 37 1.74 11.40 5.79
C PRO A 37 3.10 10.80 5.40
N PHE A 38 3.77 10.12 6.33
CA PHE A 38 5.08 9.49 6.13
C PHE A 38 5.34 8.43 7.22
N ASN A 39 6.34 7.58 7.03
CA ASN A 39 6.79 6.64 8.05
C ASN A 39 7.77 7.34 9.02
N GLU A 40 7.51 7.25 10.33
CA GLU A 40 8.35 7.92 11.34
C GLU A 40 9.77 7.35 11.46
N GLU A 41 9.96 6.05 11.19
CA GLU A 41 11.26 5.38 11.29
C GLU A 41 12.09 5.54 10.01
N ASN A 42 11.43 5.55 8.84
CA ASN A 42 12.06 5.72 7.55
C ASN A 42 11.23 6.64 6.63
N PRO A 43 11.39 7.98 6.70
CA PRO A 43 10.58 8.94 5.96
C PRO A 43 10.68 8.87 4.42
N GLU A 44 11.58 8.05 3.88
CA GLU A 44 11.81 7.90 2.44
C GLU A 44 11.01 6.76 1.80
N ILE A 45 10.40 5.87 2.59
CA ILE A 45 9.57 4.78 2.01
C ILE A 45 8.22 5.32 1.55
N LEU A 46 7.73 4.77 0.43
CA LEU A 46 6.48 5.17 -0.20
C LEU A 46 5.28 4.36 0.31
N GLY A 47 5.53 3.10 0.68
CA GLY A 47 4.57 2.21 1.30
C GLY A 47 5.24 1.27 2.29
N LEU A 48 4.42 0.54 3.05
CA LEU A 48 4.88 -0.52 3.95
C LEU A 48 3.79 -1.55 4.21
N TYR A 49 4.05 -2.79 3.82
CA TYR A 49 3.34 -3.95 4.33
C TYR A 49 3.84 -4.33 5.74
N GLN A 50 2.93 -4.30 6.70
CA GLN A 50 3.17 -4.73 8.08
C GLN A 50 2.20 -5.85 8.46
N GLY A 51 2.72 -7.08 8.49
CA GLY A 51 2.00 -8.23 9.03
C GLY A 51 2.09 -8.28 10.55
N VAL A 52 0.98 -8.61 11.23
CA VAL A 52 1.02 -8.87 12.69
C VAL A 52 1.60 -10.26 12.93
N PRO A 53 2.70 -10.42 13.69
CA PRO A 53 3.28 -11.73 13.97
C PRO A 53 2.25 -12.70 14.57
N LEU A 54 2.28 -13.98 14.15
CA LEU A 54 1.38 -15.03 14.67
C LEU A 54 1.40 -15.15 16.20
N THR A 55 2.50 -14.78 16.85
CA THR A 55 2.69 -14.81 18.31
C THR A 55 2.01 -13.67 19.06
N GLU A 56 1.72 -12.56 18.37
CA GLU A 56 1.01 -11.40 18.91
C GLU A 56 -0.48 -11.42 18.57
N ARG A 57 -0.93 -12.41 17.80
CA ARG A 57 -2.34 -12.77 17.66
C ARG A 57 -2.82 -13.42 18.95
N THR A 58 -3.02 -12.62 20.00
CA THR A 58 -3.60 -13.09 21.25
C THR A 58 -5.02 -13.59 20.97
N PHE A 59 -5.29 -14.84 21.34
CA PHE A 59 -6.60 -15.50 21.28
C PHE A 59 -7.63 -14.87 22.25
N ASP A 60 -7.27 -13.77 22.91
CA ASP A 60 -8.07 -13.13 23.92
C ASP A 60 -8.98 -12.05 23.31
N HIS A 61 -10.16 -12.51 22.89
CA HIS A 61 -11.44 -11.81 23.00
C HIS A 61 -11.73 -10.59 22.12
N THR A 62 -10.89 -10.24 21.14
CA THR A 62 -11.25 -9.34 20.03
C THR A 62 -10.63 -9.86 18.75
N GLY A 63 -11.40 -9.90 17.64
CA GLY A 63 -11.04 -10.58 16.39
C GLY A 63 -9.60 -10.37 15.89
N TYR A 64 -9.11 -11.34 15.11
CA TYR A 64 -7.81 -11.30 14.43
C TYR A 64 -7.50 -9.88 13.93
N LEU A 65 -6.42 -9.27 14.45
CA LEU A 65 -5.96 -7.99 13.92
C LEU A 65 -5.61 -8.19 12.43
N PRO A 66 -6.15 -7.34 11.52
CA PRO A 66 -5.81 -7.42 10.11
C PRO A 66 -4.34 -7.06 9.92
N ASP A 67 -3.72 -7.60 8.87
CA ASP A 67 -2.45 -7.05 8.40
C ASP A 67 -2.69 -5.63 7.85
N ALA A 68 -1.67 -4.79 7.80
CA ALA A 68 -1.81 -3.42 7.31
C ALA A 68 -0.87 -3.16 6.12
N ILE A 69 -1.38 -2.44 5.12
CA ILE A 69 -0.58 -1.81 4.07
C ILE A 69 -0.67 -0.31 4.30
N PHE A 70 0.46 0.32 4.59
CA PHE A 70 0.56 1.77 4.71
C PHE A 70 0.96 2.37 3.37
N ILE A 71 0.32 3.47 2.99
CA ILE A 71 0.67 4.29 1.82
C ILE A 71 0.98 5.70 2.31
N TYR A 72 2.16 6.23 1.95
CA TYR A 72 2.70 7.46 2.52
C TYR A 72 2.53 8.66 1.59
N LYS A 73 1.45 9.42 1.81
CA LYS A 73 1.02 10.54 0.98
C LYS A 73 2.09 11.60 0.80
N ASP A 74 2.61 12.18 1.88
CA ASP A 74 3.56 13.29 1.78
C ASP A 74 4.85 12.84 1.08
N THR A 75 5.25 11.57 1.24
CA THR A 75 6.42 11.04 0.54
C THR A 75 6.14 10.94 -0.95
N LEU A 76 5.03 10.31 -1.35
CA LEU A 76 4.62 10.21 -2.76
C LEU A 76 4.46 11.58 -3.43
N GLU A 77 3.81 12.53 -2.75
CA GLU A 77 3.65 13.91 -3.24
C GLU A 77 4.99 14.62 -3.46
N ARG A 78 6.04 14.32 -2.66
CA ARG A 78 7.38 14.90 -2.86
C ARG A 78 8.01 14.44 -4.16
N HIS A 79 7.86 13.16 -4.50
CA HIS A 79 8.46 12.55 -5.69
C HIS A 79 7.70 12.88 -6.97
N ALA A 80 6.38 13.07 -6.89
CA ALA A 80 5.57 13.36 -8.06
C ALA A 80 5.77 14.78 -8.63
N VAL A 81 5.66 14.92 -9.96
CA VAL A 81 5.71 16.19 -10.68
C VAL A 81 4.37 16.59 -11.33
N SER A 82 3.39 15.69 -11.36
CA SER A 82 2.04 15.93 -11.87
C SER A 82 1.03 14.97 -11.22
N GLU A 83 -0.26 15.14 -11.50
CA GLU A 83 -1.28 14.21 -11.01
C GLU A 83 -1.17 12.83 -11.63
N ASP A 84 -0.93 12.75 -12.95
CA ASP A 84 -0.76 11.47 -13.65
C ASP A 84 0.46 10.70 -13.11
N ASP A 85 1.53 11.44 -12.81
CA ASP A 85 2.74 10.91 -12.19
C ASP A 85 2.48 10.44 -10.76
N LEU A 86 1.75 11.22 -9.95
CA LEU A 86 1.34 10.81 -8.60
C LEU A 86 0.45 9.56 -8.63
N ALA A 87 -0.52 9.51 -9.55
CA ALA A 87 -1.39 8.36 -9.73
C ALA A 87 -0.61 7.10 -10.09
N HIS A 88 0.42 7.23 -10.94
CA HIS A 88 1.31 6.14 -11.30
C HIS A 88 2.14 5.65 -10.10
N GLU A 89 2.76 6.57 -9.35
CA GLU A 89 3.57 6.24 -8.17
C GLU A 89 2.72 5.57 -7.07
N VAL A 90 1.47 6.03 -6.87
CA VAL A 90 0.51 5.39 -5.97
C VAL A 90 0.17 3.97 -6.44
N GLU A 91 -0.13 3.78 -7.74
CA GLU A 91 -0.44 2.47 -8.30
C GLU A 91 0.70 1.47 -8.11
N VAL A 92 1.91 1.89 -8.47
CA VAL A 92 3.13 1.10 -8.33
C VAL A 92 3.33 0.71 -6.88
N THR A 93 3.30 1.67 -5.96
CA THR A 93 3.46 1.43 -4.51
C THR A 93 2.40 0.47 -3.96
N VAL A 94 1.13 0.65 -4.29
CA VAL A 94 0.06 -0.25 -3.86
C VAL A 94 0.32 -1.68 -4.37
N PHE A 95 0.73 -1.82 -5.63
CA PHE A 95 0.99 -3.12 -6.23
C PHE A 95 2.22 -3.81 -5.63
N HIS A 96 3.28 -3.06 -5.32
CA HIS A 96 4.44 -3.55 -4.59
C HIS A 96 4.05 -4.12 -3.23
N GLU A 97 3.34 -3.34 -2.41
CA GLU A 97 2.99 -3.74 -1.05
C GLU A 97 1.99 -4.91 -1.01
N VAL A 98 1.03 -4.92 -1.95
CA VAL A 98 0.14 -6.07 -2.15
C VAL A 98 0.97 -7.30 -2.58
N GLY A 99 1.95 -7.10 -3.44
CA GLY A 99 2.93 -8.12 -3.80
C GLY A 99 3.63 -8.73 -2.58
N HIS A 100 4.16 -7.88 -1.71
CA HIS A 100 4.81 -8.30 -0.46
C HIS A 100 3.86 -9.03 0.48
N TYR A 101 2.59 -8.61 0.58
CA TYR A 101 1.56 -9.34 1.32
C TYR A 101 1.39 -10.79 0.82
N PHE A 102 1.49 -11.02 -0.49
CA PHE A 102 1.44 -12.37 -1.08
C PHE A 102 2.77 -13.14 -1.03
N GLY A 103 3.83 -12.56 -0.45
CA GLY A 103 5.17 -13.15 -0.42
C GLY A 103 5.83 -13.17 -1.79
N ILE A 104 5.49 -12.22 -2.67
CA ILE A 104 6.15 -12.05 -3.96
C ILE A 104 7.44 -11.25 -3.74
N GLU A 105 8.54 -11.83 -4.21
CA GLU A 105 9.87 -11.22 -4.13
C GLU A 105 10.05 -10.08 -5.14
N GLU A 106 10.92 -9.13 -4.81
CA GLU A 106 11.24 -7.91 -5.60
C GLU A 106 11.48 -8.16 -7.10
N HIS A 107 12.28 -9.19 -7.41
CA HIS A 107 12.65 -9.53 -8.79
C HIS A 107 11.43 -9.97 -9.62
N ARG A 108 10.40 -10.52 -8.96
CA ARG A 108 9.17 -10.98 -9.60
C ARG A 108 8.20 -9.82 -9.79
N LEU A 109 8.17 -8.87 -8.86
CA LEU A 109 7.38 -7.64 -8.98
C LEU A 109 7.79 -6.81 -10.21
N HIS A 110 9.10 -6.59 -10.40
CA HIS A 110 9.64 -5.98 -11.61
C HIS A 110 9.22 -6.69 -12.92
N GLN A 111 9.13 -8.02 -12.94
CA GLN A 111 8.67 -8.76 -14.13
C GLN A 111 7.18 -8.57 -14.42
N LEU A 112 6.38 -8.25 -13.39
CA LEU A 112 4.96 -7.98 -13.52
C LEU A 112 4.67 -6.50 -13.83
N GLY A 113 5.71 -5.66 -13.88
CA GLY A 113 5.58 -4.20 -14.02
C GLY A 113 5.12 -3.52 -12.74
N TRP A 114 5.29 -4.18 -11.60
CA TRP A 114 4.95 -3.70 -10.26
C TRP A 114 6.22 -3.39 -9.48
N GLY A 115 7.27 -2.95 -10.17
CA GLY A 115 8.67 -2.90 -9.72
C GLY A 115 9.22 -1.50 -9.86
#